data_AF-A0A836G0Y1-F1
#
_entry.id   AF-A0A836G0Y1-F1
#
_cell.length_a   1.000
_cell.length_b   1.000
_cell.length_c   1.000
_cell.angle_alpha   90.00
_cell.angle_beta   90.00
_cell.angle_gamma   90.00
#
_symmetry.space_group_name_H-M   'P 1'
#
loop_
_entity.id
_entity.type
_entity.pdbx_description
1 polymer ?
#
loop_
_entity_poly.entity_id
_entity_poly.type
_entity_poly.pdbx_seq_one_letter_code
_entity_poly.pdbx_strand_id
1 'polypeptide(L)'
;MSISEHTEDVAPHAPEGEAALTLAPPPPTAELPEGAAAVEVAPQEKVAAVEPADAAATEAPPSLHVTGETKMQNALAGLIHVLDGDKGDVGTARRGGTSLASLQKMCMRVPQLSTELTRAQRFQLYCLLLLDDDNGVAVPSEVDGHEAWTAYTKQALETHVQVAKQAAALLPAALHVTADELAGLFCRLGADTAFHFHPETIEVILCVTYVVAGSRSTEKDALLRALYRMLCALQKDFLVPAASRLYEPATASLLRLMLQFYDPQLATHMDQQQVDIGAYMSEWSRRLLVLQSDYDTALKVLDWVFILGDPAIIPYIAHAYLITHRQSLMALGTRQGLAEHLDKMKFVLPGCKADAIDPGLVDGRATAPTCVWSGKSLLQNADLLYRVTPLSTQRMLDFCLYPDVGLLRKTPEELREYYAKTPSLPLERSDIASAFAKRRAAADGGEDQLPPRNYIIVDCRSQVSFEYARLPTAVLVGDVLGFDQENLAEAMRRLESCRGHPLALFGTGRPIVEEVNLLKVFALYLINRQAFPFVCIVPGGFKTTIPLLRDHVIDAILSPAAAAALRNAPSKRGTSSIDWGQQASDTAHTISAALSGVSDYLSKIEGERCGRRLRSCAHRRRKVWRRPARGAGG
;
A
#
# COMPACT_ATOMS: atom_id res chain seq x y z
N MET A 1 -3.43 32.75 46.03
CA MET A 1 -2.65 31.61 46.58
C MET A 1 -1.71 31.18 45.45
N SER A 2 -0.56 31.83 45.25
CA SER A 2 0.77 31.52 45.85
C SER A 2 1.18 30.07 45.61
N ILE A 3 2.31 29.68 44.99
CA ILE A 3 3.63 30.30 44.73
C ILE A 3 4.42 29.43 43.69
N SER A 4 5.34 30.07 42.93
CA SER A 4 6.65 29.59 42.33
C SER A 4 6.61 28.64 41.12
N GLU A 5 7.12 28.94 39.91
CA GLU A 5 8.41 29.49 39.40
C GLU A 5 9.66 28.67 39.73
N HIS A 6 10.26 28.03 38.70
CA HIS A 6 11.71 28.08 38.45
C HIS A 6 12.05 27.74 36.99
N THR A 7 12.51 28.76 36.27
CA THR A 7 13.41 28.75 35.12
C THR A 7 14.85 28.69 35.62
N GLU A 8 15.76 28.05 34.87
CA GLU A 8 17.09 28.62 34.56
C GLU A 8 17.77 27.88 33.39
N ASP A 9 18.19 28.70 32.42
CA ASP A 9 19.11 28.42 31.30
C ASP A 9 20.57 28.27 31.79
N VAL A 10 21.44 27.73 30.93
CA VAL A 10 22.76 28.28 30.52
C VAL A 10 23.68 27.16 29.96
N ALA A 11 24.08 27.31 28.69
CA ALA A 11 25.17 26.61 27.98
C ALA A 11 26.55 27.28 28.30
N PRO A 12 27.69 27.07 27.60
CA PRO A 12 28.17 26.02 26.67
C PRO A 12 29.56 25.46 27.09
N HIS A 13 30.09 24.42 26.43
CA HIS A 13 31.56 24.22 26.28
C HIS A 13 31.89 23.21 25.18
N ALA A 14 32.60 23.68 24.15
CA ALA A 14 33.60 22.91 23.40
C ALA A 14 35.00 23.30 23.95
N PRO A 15 36.03 22.44 23.83
CA PRO A 15 36.89 22.52 22.64
C PRO A 15 37.49 21.18 22.13
N GLU A 16 37.84 21.22 20.84
CA GLU A 16 38.98 20.66 20.08
C GLU A 16 39.77 19.41 20.56
N GLY A 17 40.08 18.53 19.60
CA GLY A 17 41.16 17.55 19.69
C GLY A 17 41.17 16.52 18.55
N GLU A 18 41.92 16.79 17.50
CA GLU A 18 42.26 15.84 16.42
C GLU A 18 42.91 14.55 16.93
N ALA A 19 42.52 13.40 16.37
CA ALA A 19 43.40 12.24 16.26
C ALA A 19 42.98 11.36 15.06
N ALA A 20 43.75 11.47 13.97
CA ALA A 20 43.75 10.51 12.88
C ALA A 20 44.43 9.21 13.33
N LEU A 21 43.79 8.05 13.13
CA LEU A 21 44.46 6.74 13.20
C LEU A 21 43.86 5.78 12.16
N THR A 22 44.55 5.74 11.02
CA THR A 22 45.09 4.56 10.34
C THR A 22 44.25 3.28 10.22
N LEU A 23 43.90 2.98 8.97
CA LEU A 23 43.46 1.68 8.45
C LEU A 23 44.33 0.52 8.96
N ALA A 24 43.68 -0.53 9.47
CA ALA A 24 44.25 -1.87 9.60
C ALA A 24 43.41 -2.86 8.76
N PRO A 25 44.06 -3.81 8.05
CA PRO A 25 43.41 -4.65 7.05
C PRO A 25 42.59 -5.80 7.69
N PRO A 26 41.62 -6.37 6.95
CA PRO A 26 40.89 -7.56 7.41
C PRO A 26 41.77 -8.82 7.36
N PRO A 27 41.59 -9.78 8.29
CA PRO A 27 42.32 -11.04 8.32
C PRO A 27 41.82 -12.03 7.24
N PRO A 28 42.64 -13.05 6.89
CA PRO A 28 42.48 -13.82 5.66
C PRO A 28 41.34 -14.86 5.73
N THR A 29 40.74 -15.08 4.56
CA THR A 29 39.79 -16.14 4.23
C THR A 29 40.39 -17.53 4.45
N ALA A 30 39.71 -18.35 5.25
CA ALA A 30 40.00 -19.77 5.38
C ALA A 30 39.24 -20.55 4.29
N GLU A 31 40.02 -21.34 3.56
CA GLU A 31 39.65 -22.26 2.49
C GLU A 31 38.69 -23.37 3.00
N LEU A 32 37.73 -23.74 2.15
CA LEU A 32 37.00 -25.01 2.23
C LEU A 32 37.35 -25.84 0.98
N PRO A 33 37.50 -27.17 1.11
CA PRO A 33 38.22 -27.99 0.15
C PRO A 33 37.36 -28.45 -1.04
N GLU A 34 38.05 -28.56 -2.18
CA GLU A 34 37.63 -29.25 -3.40
C GLU A 34 37.38 -30.75 -3.17
N GLY A 35 36.43 -31.29 -3.94
CA GLY A 35 36.13 -32.72 -3.97
C GLY A 35 35.11 -33.12 -5.06
N ALA A 36 35.55 -33.03 -6.32
CA ALA A 36 35.24 -33.86 -7.50
C ALA A 36 33.82 -34.45 -7.71
N ALA A 37 33.21 -34.13 -8.85
CA ALA A 37 33.12 -35.05 -10.00
C ALA A 37 32.44 -34.36 -11.20
N ALA A 38 33.21 -34.15 -12.27
CA ALA A 38 32.75 -33.69 -13.57
C ALA A 38 32.28 -34.88 -14.42
N VAL A 39 31.20 -34.69 -15.18
CA VAL A 39 30.87 -35.49 -16.36
C VAL A 39 30.79 -34.54 -17.54
N GLU A 40 31.77 -34.64 -18.43
CA GLU A 40 31.80 -34.01 -19.75
C GLU A 40 30.76 -34.67 -20.66
N VAL A 41 30.00 -33.87 -21.42
CA VAL A 41 29.43 -34.28 -22.72
C VAL A 41 29.67 -33.14 -23.72
N ALA A 42 30.28 -33.52 -24.84
CA ALA A 42 30.79 -32.69 -25.92
C ALA A 42 29.70 -32.03 -26.82
N PRO A 43 30.05 -31.01 -27.62
CA PRO A 43 29.13 -30.34 -28.54
C PRO A 43 29.18 -30.97 -29.95
N GLN A 44 28.02 -31.11 -30.61
CA GLN A 44 27.94 -31.50 -32.03
C GLN A 44 27.27 -30.43 -32.90
N GLU A 45 28.10 -29.91 -33.81
CA GLU A 45 27.95 -29.56 -35.22
C GLU A 45 26.58 -29.28 -35.89
N LYS A 46 26.58 -28.16 -36.63
CA LYS A 46 25.74 -27.83 -37.78
C LYS A 46 26.08 -28.69 -39.00
N VAL A 47 25.07 -29.11 -39.78
CA VAL A 47 25.11 -29.19 -41.26
C VAL A 47 23.70 -28.94 -41.86
N ALA A 48 23.67 -28.06 -42.88
CA ALA A 48 22.88 -27.93 -44.12
C ALA A 48 21.66 -28.86 -44.41
N ALA A 49 20.76 -28.64 -45.36
CA ALA A 49 20.24 -27.55 -46.21
C ALA A 49 19.15 -28.24 -47.07
N VAL A 50 17.99 -27.60 -47.33
CA VAL A 50 17.11 -27.94 -48.47
C VAL A 50 16.50 -26.66 -49.04
N GLU A 51 16.61 -26.53 -50.35
CA GLU A 51 16.30 -25.40 -51.23
C GLU A 51 14.83 -25.43 -51.76
N PRO A 52 14.36 -24.48 -52.60
CA PRO A 52 13.11 -23.76 -52.40
C PRO A 52 11.98 -24.12 -53.38
N ALA A 53 10.79 -23.56 -53.17
CA ALA A 53 9.73 -23.49 -54.17
C ALA A 53 9.27 -22.03 -54.35
N ASP A 54 9.46 -21.53 -55.57
CA ASP A 54 9.01 -20.25 -56.08
C ASP A 54 7.47 -20.13 -56.06
N ALA A 55 6.98 -19.02 -55.53
CA ALA A 55 5.69 -18.45 -55.94
C ALA A 55 5.79 -16.92 -55.86
N ALA A 56 5.92 -16.30 -57.03
CA ALA A 56 5.94 -14.86 -57.21
C ALA A 56 4.63 -14.22 -56.72
N ALA A 57 4.73 -13.29 -55.78
CA ALA A 57 3.70 -12.32 -55.45
C ALA A 57 4.35 -10.95 -55.23
N THR A 58 4.18 -10.12 -56.24
CA THR A 58 4.26 -8.66 -56.32
C THR A 58 4.59 -7.93 -55.00
N GLU A 59 5.78 -7.33 -54.94
CA GLU A 59 6.18 -6.37 -53.91
C GLU A 59 5.22 -5.17 -53.90
N ALA A 60 4.41 -5.06 -52.85
CA ALA A 60 3.93 -3.77 -52.37
C ALA A 60 5.01 -3.16 -51.46
N PRO A 61 5.23 -1.83 -51.48
CA PRO A 61 6.28 -1.22 -50.66
C PRO A 61 6.00 -1.48 -49.17
N PRO A 62 7.03 -1.72 -48.34
CA PRO A 62 6.85 -1.94 -46.92
C PRO A 62 6.20 -0.71 -46.30
N SER A 63 5.01 -0.89 -45.74
CA SER A 63 4.36 0.11 -44.91
C SER A 63 5.34 0.58 -43.84
N LEU A 64 5.60 1.90 -43.79
CA LEU A 64 6.38 2.57 -42.77
C LEU A 64 5.98 2.08 -41.37
N HIS A 65 6.79 1.20 -40.79
CA HIS A 65 6.71 0.86 -39.38
C HIS A 65 7.12 2.12 -38.60
N VAL A 66 6.13 2.94 -38.25
CA VAL A 66 6.29 4.04 -37.30
C VAL A 66 6.80 3.43 -35.99
N THR A 67 8.05 3.70 -35.65
CA THR A 67 8.70 3.21 -34.44
C THR A 67 7.94 3.69 -33.20
N GLY A 68 8.06 2.96 -32.08
CA GLY A 68 7.36 3.31 -30.84
C GLY A 68 7.64 4.73 -30.35
N GLU A 69 8.84 5.24 -30.62
CA GLU A 69 9.27 6.60 -30.29
C GLU A 69 8.53 7.66 -31.11
N THR A 70 8.35 7.46 -32.42
CA THR A 70 7.62 8.43 -33.26
C THR A 70 6.15 8.52 -32.86
N LYS A 71 5.53 7.39 -32.45
CA LYS A 71 4.15 7.40 -31.91
C LYS A 71 4.07 8.18 -30.59
N MET A 72 5.07 8.04 -29.73
CA MET A 72 5.14 8.75 -28.45
C MET A 72 5.34 10.26 -28.67
N GLN A 73 6.26 10.65 -29.56
CA GLN A 73 6.50 12.06 -29.91
C GLN A 73 5.26 12.71 -30.50
N ASN A 74 4.55 12.02 -31.40
CA ASN A 74 3.27 12.52 -31.94
C ASN A 74 2.19 12.67 -30.85
N ALA A 75 2.12 11.73 -29.90
CA ALA A 75 1.20 11.81 -28.77
C ALA A 75 1.53 12.98 -27.84
N LEU A 76 2.82 13.20 -27.55
CA LEU A 76 3.29 14.34 -26.77
C LEU A 76 2.98 15.65 -27.49
N ALA A 77 3.33 15.79 -28.77
CA ALA A 77 3.05 16.98 -29.55
C ALA A 77 1.55 17.32 -29.59
N GLY A 78 0.69 16.32 -29.76
CA GLY A 78 -0.76 16.49 -29.70
C GLY A 78 -1.26 16.97 -28.34
N LEU A 79 -0.72 16.42 -27.25
CA LEU A 79 -1.07 16.85 -25.89
C LEU A 79 -0.57 18.28 -25.61
N ILE A 80 0.67 18.60 -25.99
CA ILE A 80 1.25 19.92 -25.81
C ILE A 80 0.45 20.97 -26.58
N HIS A 81 0.00 20.68 -27.80
CA HIS A 81 -0.90 21.56 -28.54
C HIS A 81 -2.23 21.83 -27.80
N VAL A 82 -2.79 20.84 -27.10
CA VAL A 82 -3.99 21.02 -26.27
C VAL A 82 -3.69 21.91 -25.05
N LEU A 83 -2.52 21.75 -24.43
CA LEU A 83 -2.10 22.51 -23.24
C LEU A 83 -1.61 23.93 -23.57
N ASP A 84 -1.08 24.16 -24.76
CA ASP A 84 -0.68 25.50 -25.24
C ASP A 84 -1.82 26.24 -25.95
N GLY A 85 -2.99 25.60 -26.11
CA GLY A 85 -4.18 26.20 -26.71
C GLY A 85 -4.56 27.51 -26.00
N ASP A 86 -4.47 28.61 -26.72
CA ASP A 86 -4.60 29.97 -26.20
C ASP A 86 -6.03 30.25 -25.71
N LYS A 87 -6.19 30.28 -24.40
CA LYS A 87 -7.31 30.95 -23.75
C LYS A 87 -6.76 31.81 -22.63
N GLY A 88 -6.49 33.07 -22.96
CA GLY A 88 -6.30 34.16 -21.99
C GLY A 88 -7.53 34.46 -21.12
N ASP A 89 -8.43 33.50 -20.91
CA ASP A 89 -9.64 33.65 -20.13
C ASP A 89 -9.73 32.47 -19.14
N VAL A 90 -9.23 32.72 -17.93
CA VAL A 90 -9.17 31.79 -16.79
C VAL A 90 -10.60 31.40 -16.29
N GLY A 91 -11.65 31.91 -16.96
CA GLY A 91 -13.06 31.74 -16.62
C GLY A 91 -13.80 30.58 -17.30
N THR A 92 -13.31 29.96 -18.39
CA THR A 92 -14.05 28.87 -19.09
C THR A 92 -13.14 27.71 -19.50
N ALA A 93 -13.05 26.66 -18.66
CA ALA A 93 -12.03 25.62 -18.76
C ALA A 93 -12.22 24.64 -19.95
N ARG A 94 -13.42 24.45 -20.53
CA ARG A 94 -13.68 23.50 -21.63
C ARG A 94 -14.49 24.06 -22.81
N ARG A 95 -14.33 25.33 -23.19
CA ARG A 95 -14.82 25.84 -24.51
C ARG A 95 -14.16 25.20 -25.75
N GLY A 96 -13.49 24.05 -25.62
CA GLY A 96 -12.61 23.43 -26.62
C GLY A 96 -12.66 21.90 -26.62
N GLY A 97 -13.85 21.32 -26.81
CA GLY A 97 -14.11 19.99 -27.39
C GLY A 97 -13.49 18.71 -26.80
N THR A 98 -12.48 18.78 -25.93
CA THR A 98 -11.76 17.60 -25.43
C THR A 98 -12.37 17.15 -24.11
N SER A 99 -13.00 15.99 -24.11
CA SER A 99 -13.54 15.39 -22.87
C SER A 99 -12.43 15.01 -21.89
N LEU A 100 -12.73 15.00 -20.59
CA LEU A 100 -11.81 14.54 -19.54
C LEU A 100 -11.19 13.18 -19.87
N ALA A 101 -12.03 12.21 -20.24
CA ALA A 101 -11.59 10.87 -20.63
C ALA A 101 -10.60 10.88 -21.83
N SER A 102 -10.79 11.80 -22.79
CA SER A 102 -9.88 11.96 -23.92
C SER A 102 -8.53 12.54 -23.47
N LEU A 103 -8.56 13.55 -22.59
CA LEU A 103 -7.35 14.14 -22.00
C LEU A 103 -6.55 13.11 -21.20
N GLN A 104 -7.20 12.37 -20.32
CA GLN A 104 -6.58 11.29 -19.55
C GLN A 104 -5.96 10.23 -20.48
N LYS A 105 -6.68 9.81 -21.53
CA LYS A 105 -6.16 8.87 -22.53
C LYS A 105 -4.95 9.41 -23.29
N MET A 106 -4.92 10.71 -23.60
CA MET A 106 -3.74 11.35 -24.20
C MET A 106 -2.55 11.32 -23.24
N CYS A 107 -2.75 11.67 -21.98
CA CYS A 107 -1.70 11.63 -20.96
C CYS A 107 -1.12 10.22 -20.78
N MET A 108 -1.99 9.21 -20.70
CA MET A 108 -1.59 7.81 -20.55
C MET A 108 -0.79 7.25 -21.75
N ARG A 109 -0.78 7.93 -22.90
CA ARG A 109 0.05 7.56 -24.07
C ARG A 109 1.49 8.06 -23.97
N VAL A 110 1.80 8.96 -23.04
CA VAL A 110 3.12 9.56 -22.86
C VAL A 110 3.68 9.16 -21.48
N PRO A 111 4.42 8.04 -21.36
CA PRO A 111 4.84 7.51 -20.06
C PRO A 111 5.72 8.47 -19.24
N GLN A 112 6.48 9.35 -19.91
CA GLN A 112 7.39 10.33 -19.30
C GLN A 112 6.80 11.74 -19.25
N LEU A 113 5.47 11.88 -19.40
CA LEU A 113 4.78 13.17 -19.47
C LEU A 113 5.27 14.18 -18.43
N SER A 114 5.35 13.76 -17.18
CA SER A 114 5.75 14.61 -16.05
C SER A 114 7.15 15.20 -16.15
N THR A 115 8.07 14.60 -16.92
CA THR A 115 9.41 15.18 -17.15
C THR A 115 9.36 16.26 -18.23
N GLU A 116 8.44 16.14 -19.19
CA GLU A 116 8.32 17.02 -20.36
C GLU A 116 7.48 18.28 -20.10
N LEU A 117 6.60 18.25 -19.09
CA LEU A 117 5.72 19.38 -18.81
C LEU A 117 6.49 20.56 -18.20
N THR A 118 6.29 21.74 -18.77
CA THR A 118 6.62 23.02 -18.13
C THR A 118 5.61 23.35 -17.02
N ARG A 119 5.95 24.28 -16.12
CA ARG A 119 5.00 24.73 -15.07
C ARG A 119 3.72 25.33 -15.64
N ALA A 120 3.83 26.12 -16.71
CA ALA A 120 2.66 26.70 -17.40
C ALA A 120 1.73 25.61 -17.97
N GLN A 121 2.31 24.58 -18.58
CA GLN A 121 1.53 23.46 -19.13
C GLN A 121 0.90 22.61 -18.02
N ARG A 122 1.58 22.42 -16.87
CA ARG A 122 0.97 21.77 -15.68
C ARG A 122 -0.21 22.56 -15.15
N PHE A 123 -0.09 23.88 -15.05
CA PHE A 123 -1.21 24.74 -14.65
C PHE A 123 -2.43 24.52 -15.56
N GLN A 124 -2.23 24.51 -16.89
CA GLN A 124 -3.32 24.27 -17.82
C GLN A 124 -3.89 22.85 -17.70
N LEU A 125 -3.02 21.85 -17.54
CA LEU A 125 -3.45 20.47 -17.32
C LEU A 125 -4.33 20.36 -16.07
N TYR A 126 -3.92 20.99 -14.95
CA TYR A 126 -4.66 20.95 -13.70
C TYR A 126 -5.99 21.69 -13.80
N CYS A 127 -6.05 22.82 -14.51
CA CYS A 127 -7.31 23.48 -14.84
C CYS A 127 -8.27 22.51 -15.54
N LEU A 128 -7.81 21.78 -16.56
CA LEU A 128 -8.65 20.87 -17.34
C LEU A 128 -9.08 19.60 -16.58
N LEU A 129 -8.23 19.12 -15.66
CA LEU A 129 -8.48 17.92 -14.85
C LEU A 129 -9.36 18.20 -13.64
N LEU A 130 -9.12 19.31 -12.91
CA LEU A 130 -9.75 19.58 -11.62
C LEU A 130 -10.94 20.54 -11.70
N LEU A 131 -10.99 21.42 -12.71
CA LEU A 131 -12.06 22.42 -12.83
C LEU A 131 -13.06 21.94 -13.87
N ASP A 132 -14.23 21.49 -13.42
CA ASP A 132 -15.35 21.17 -14.31
C ASP A 132 -16.01 22.44 -14.86
N ASP A 133 -16.45 22.37 -16.12
CA ASP A 133 -17.26 23.42 -16.77
C ASP A 133 -18.76 23.34 -16.40
N ASP A 134 -19.25 22.18 -15.94
CA ASP A 134 -20.69 21.86 -15.90
C ASP A 134 -21.29 21.63 -14.51
N ASN A 135 -20.49 21.63 -13.44
CA ASN A 135 -21.05 21.42 -12.11
C ASN A 135 -21.38 22.75 -11.44
N GLY A 136 -22.67 23.08 -11.48
CA GLY A 136 -23.35 24.07 -10.64
C GLY A 136 -23.28 23.76 -9.14
N VAL A 137 -22.11 23.40 -8.62
CA VAL A 137 -21.77 23.86 -7.27
C VAL A 137 -21.73 25.36 -7.42
N ALA A 138 -22.76 26.01 -6.90
CA ALA A 138 -22.69 27.42 -6.61
C ALA A 138 -21.48 27.63 -5.66
N VAL A 139 -20.28 27.77 -6.22
CA VAL A 139 -19.43 28.88 -5.79
C VAL A 139 -20.39 30.05 -5.86
N PRO A 140 -20.65 30.79 -4.77
CA PRO A 140 -21.57 31.92 -4.81
C PRO A 140 -21.07 32.92 -5.86
N SER A 141 -21.51 32.69 -7.09
CA SER A 141 -21.24 33.45 -8.29
C SER A 141 -22.53 34.18 -8.57
N GLU A 142 -22.93 34.98 -7.60
CA GLU A 142 -23.82 36.12 -7.81
C GLU A 142 -23.32 37.27 -6.93
N VAL A 143 -22.07 37.67 -7.12
CA VAL A 143 -21.75 39.10 -7.08
C VAL A 143 -20.73 39.36 -8.19
N ASP A 144 -21.15 40.11 -9.21
CA ASP A 144 -20.28 40.80 -10.17
C ASP A 144 -19.39 41.86 -9.49
N GLY A 145 -18.65 41.46 -8.46
CA GLY A 145 -17.79 42.32 -7.66
C GLY A 145 -16.40 41.72 -7.61
N HIS A 146 -15.38 42.56 -7.81
CA HIS A 146 -14.02 42.26 -7.37
C HIS A 146 -14.08 41.73 -5.94
N GLU A 147 -13.91 40.42 -5.75
CA GLU A 147 -13.78 39.84 -4.43
C GLU A 147 -12.47 40.34 -3.86
N ALA A 148 -12.54 41.43 -3.11
CA ALA A 148 -11.41 41.94 -2.37
C ALA A 148 -11.08 40.91 -1.28
N TRP A 149 -10.17 39.98 -1.58
CA TRP A 149 -9.70 38.96 -0.64
C TRP A 149 -9.28 39.59 0.70
N THR A 150 -8.78 40.82 0.65
CA THR A 150 -8.43 41.67 1.79
C THR A 150 -9.57 41.90 2.80
N ALA A 151 -10.84 41.78 2.38
CA ALA A 151 -11.99 41.87 3.27
C ALA A 151 -11.97 40.78 4.35
N TYR A 152 -11.37 39.62 4.06
CA TYR A 152 -11.29 38.47 4.95
C TYR A 152 -10.00 38.46 5.80
N THR A 153 -9.00 39.29 5.47
CA THR A 153 -7.71 39.30 6.18
C THR A 153 -7.85 39.60 7.68
N LYS A 154 -8.82 40.44 8.06
CA LYS A 154 -9.08 40.74 9.49
C LYS A 154 -9.55 39.52 10.30
N GLN A 155 -10.10 38.52 9.63
CA GLN A 155 -10.58 37.27 10.23
C GLN A 155 -9.54 36.15 10.10
N ALA A 156 -8.43 36.39 9.39
CA ALA A 156 -7.41 35.39 9.15
C ALA A 156 -6.68 35.03 10.45
N LEU A 157 -6.57 33.74 10.72
CA LEU A 157 -5.77 33.21 11.81
C LEU A 157 -4.28 33.32 11.50
N GLU A 158 -3.45 33.19 12.54
CA GLU A 158 -1.99 33.23 12.40
C GLU A 158 -1.48 32.18 11.40
N THR A 159 -2.06 30.98 11.40
CA THR A 159 -1.74 29.92 10.45
C THR A 159 -1.99 30.34 9.01
N HIS A 160 -3.11 31.02 8.72
CA HIS A 160 -3.41 31.55 7.37
C HIS A 160 -2.35 32.56 6.95
N VAL A 161 -1.95 33.46 7.86
CA VAL A 161 -0.93 34.49 7.60
C VAL A 161 0.45 33.86 7.35
N GLN A 162 0.83 32.84 8.11
CA GLN A 162 2.10 32.14 7.93
C GLN A 162 2.17 31.44 6.57
N VAL A 163 1.12 30.69 6.20
CA VAL A 163 1.03 30.01 4.89
C VAL A 163 1.00 31.03 3.76
N ALA A 164 0.28 32.15 3.93
CA ALA A 164 0.22 33.23 2.95
C ALA A 164 1.58 33.87 2.68
N LYS A 165 2.42 34.05 3.70
CA LYS A 165 3.79 34.55 3.51
C LYS A 165 4.64 33.59 2.68
N GLN A 166 4.54 32.30 2.93
CA GLN A 166 5.25 31.28 2.16
C GLN A 166 4.73 31.19 0.72
N ALA A 167 3.41 31.21 0.53
CA ALA A 167 2.76 31.22 -0.77
C ALA A 167 3.12 32.47 -1.60
N ALA A 168 3.15 33.65 -0.96
CA ALA A 168 3.55 34.91 -1.62
C ALA A 168 4.97 34.84 -2.19
N ALA A 169 5.90 34.17 -1.48
CA ALA A 169 7.28 34.01 -1.94
C ALA A 169 7.41 33.12 -3.20
N LEU A 170 6.40 32.31 -3.51
CA LEU A 170 6.38 31.46 -4.71
C LEU A 170 5.84 32.19 -5.95
N LEU A 171 5.08 33.27 -5.75
CA LEU A 171 4.41 34.00 -6.83
C LEU A 171 5.35 35.02 -7.50
N PRO A 172 5.19 35.28 -8.81
CA PRO A 172 5.97 36.31 -9.50
C PRO A 172 5.76 37.70 -8.88
N ALA A 173 6.87 38.37 -8.52
CA ALA A 173 6.82 39.71 -7.94
C ALA A 173 6.10 40.75 -8.82
N ALA A 174 6.09 40.55 -10.14
CA ALA A 174 5.44 41.41 -11.12
C ALA A 174 3.90 41.48 -10.96
N LEU A 175 3.27 40.48 -10.34
CA LEU A 175 1.82 40.45 -10.13
C LEU A 175 1.37 41.21 -8.87
N HIS A 176 2.31 41.66 -8.03
CA HIS A 176 2.03 42.38 -6.79
C HIS A 176 1.01 41.69 -5.87
N VAL A 177 1.00 40.35 -5.82
CA VAL A 177 0.19 39.58 -4.87
C VAL A 177 0.75 39.78 -3.47
N THR A 178 -0.09 40.24 -2.55
CA THR A 178 0.32 40.48 -1.16
C THR A 178 0.01 39.27 -0.27
N ALA A 179 0.78 39.13 0.83
CA ALA A 179 0.48 38.12 1.84
C ALA A 179 -0.89 38.33 2.49
N ASP A 180 -1.36 39.58 2.60
CA ASP A 180 -2.67 39.90 3.17
C ASP A 180 -3.82 39.37 2.30
N GLU A 181 -3.68 39.47 0.97
CA GLU A 181 -4.66 38.93 0.01
C GLU A 181 -4.72 37.41 0.07
N LEU A 182 -3.56 36.75 0.10
CA LEU A 182 -3.50 35.29 0.25
C LEU A 182 -4.03 34.82 1.60
N ALA A 183 -3.76 35.55 2.68
CA ALA A 183 -4.30 35.24 4.01
C ALA A 183 -5.84 35.36 4.01
N GLY A 184 -6.38 36.37 3.32
CA GLY A 184 -7.81 36.52 3.10
C GLY A 184 -8.42 35.38 2.28
N LEU A 185 -7.76 34.99 1.17
CA LEU A 185 -8.17 33.84 0.35
C LEU A 185 -8.19 32.54 1.15
N PHE A 186 -7.13 32.26 1.92
CA PHE A 186 -7.05 31.07 2.76
C PHE A 186 -8.05 31.08 3.91
N CYS A 187 -8.30 32.24 4.52
CA CYS A 187 -9.36 32.41 5.51
C CYS A 187 -10.73 32.06 4.92
N ARG A 188 -11.01 32.55 3.71
CA ARG A 188 -12.25 32.25 3.01
C ARG A 188 -12.36 30.78 2.62
N LEU A 189 -11.29 30.16 2.12
CA LEU A 189 -11.24 28.73 1.83
C LEU A 189 -11.63 27.91 3.08
N GLY A 190 -11.07 28.25 4.25
CA GLY A 190 -11.41 27.64 5.52
C GLY A 190 -12.89 27.79 5.88
N ALA A 191 -13.46 28.98 5.68
CA ALA A 191 -14.87 29.26 5.95
C ALA A 191 -15.83 28.52 5.00
N ASP A 192 -15.51 28.49 3.70
CA ASP A 192 -16.41 27.97 2.66
C ASP A 192 -16.40 26.43 2.57
N THR A 193 -15.26 25.80 2.86
CA THR A 193 -15.04 24.37 2.61
C THR A 193 -14.71 23.55 3.87
N ALA A 194 -14.76 24.17 5.06
CA ALA A 194 -14.24 23.58 6.30
C ALA A 194 -12.78 23.07 6.15
N PHE A 195 -11.98 23.76 5.33
CA PHE A 195 -10.58 23.44 5.12
C PHE A 195 -9.79 23.67 6.42
N HIS A 196 -9.03 22.65 6.84
CA HIS A 196 -8.16 22.76 8.01
C HIS A 196 -6.70 22.90 7.57
N PHE A 197 -6.07 24.00 7.97
CA PHE A 197 -4.66 24.29 7.69
C PHE A 197 -3.76 23.57 8.69
N HIS A 198 -3.47 22.30 8.37
CA HIS A 198 -2.51 21.47 9.12
C HIS A 198 -1.16 21.44 8.40
N PRO A 199 -0.04 21.17 9.10
CA PRO A 199 1.28 21.05 8.47
C PRO A 199 1.34 20.07 7.28
N GLU A 200 0.45 19.05 7.27
CA GLU A 200 0.31 18.09 6.18
C GLU A 200 -0.30 18.72 4.92
N THR A 201 -1.37 19.53 5.07
CA THR A 201 -2.10 20.14 3.95
C THR A 201 -1.41 21.40 3.44
N ILE A 202 -0.60 22.07 4.27
CA ILE A 202 0.16 23.27 3.88
C ILE A 202 1.12 22.97 2.73
N GLU A 203 1.89 21.88 2.78
CA GLU A 203 2.81 21.51 1.70
C GLU A 203 2.07 21.28 0.37
N VAL A 204 0.87 20.69 0.42
CA VAL A 204 0.03 20.51 -0.76
C VAL A 204 -0.44 21.86 -1.31
N ILE A 205 -0.90 22.77 -0.44
CA ILE A 205 -1.31 24.13 -0.83
C ILE A 205 -0.15 24.87 -1.51
N LEU A 206 1.05 24.79 -0.94
CA LEU A 206 2.23 25.46 -1.49
C LEU A 206 2.66 24.84 -2.82
N CYS A 207 2.58 23.52 -2.96
CA CYS A 207 2.86 22.82 -4.23
C CYS A 207 1.89 23.26 -5.34
N VAL A 208 0.59 23.40 -5.03
CA VAL A 208 -0.41 23.90 -5.99
C VAL A 208 -0.18 25.38 -6.29
N THR A 209 0.13 26.18 -5.27
CA THR A 209 0.50 27.60 -5.45
C THR A 209 1.71 27.73 -6.37
N TYR A 210 2.71 26.86 -6.23
CA TYR A 210 3.90 26.81 -7.09
C TYR A 210 3.57 26.50 -8.57
N VAL A 211 2.56 25.66 -8.83
CA VAL A 211 2.04 25.43 -10.18
C VAL A 211 1.31 26.66 -10.72
N VAL A 212 0.41 27.24 -9.92
CA VAL A 212 -0.36 28.43 -10.31
C VAL A 212 0.54 29.64 -10.57
N ALA A 213 1.62 29.78 -9.79
CA ALA A 213 2.67 30.78 -10.00
C ALA A 213 3.36 30.67 -11.36
N GLY A 214 3.36 29.47 -11.97
CA GLY A 214 3.90 29.22 -13.30
C GLY A 214 2.92 29.53 -14.45
N SER A 215 1.70 30.01 -14.16
CA SER A 215 0.73 30.38 -15.19
C SER A 215 1.25 31.53 -16.06
N ARG A 216 0.76 31.61 -17.30
CA ARG A 216 1.07 32.72 -18.23
C ARG A 216 0.18 33.96 -17.98
N SER A 217 -0.68 33.93 -16.96
CA SER A 217 -1.60 35.03 -16.67
C SER A 217 -0.84 36.25 -16.14
N THR A 218 -1.11 37.41 -16.72
CA THR A 218 -0.67 38.71 -16.18
C THR A 218 -1.72 39.32 -15.23
N GLU A 219 -2.90 38.70 -15.13
CA GLU A 219 -3.99 39.18 -14.30
C GLU A 219 -3.96 38.53 -12.92
N LYS A 220 -3.69 39.36 -11.91
CA LYS A 220 -3.64 38.97 -10.50
C LYS A 220 -4.93 38.29 -10.02
N ASP A 221 -6.08 38.90 -10.30
CA ASP A 221 -7.38 38.43 -9.81
C ASP A 221 -7.80 37.12 -10.49
N ALA A 222 -7.43 36.93 -11.75
CA ALA A 222 -7.63 35.66 -12.45
C ALA A 222 -6.81 34.53 -11.81
N LEU A 223 -5.54 34.82 -11.49
CA LEU A 223 -4.64 33.85 -10.86
C LEU A 223 -5.11 33.44 -9.45
N LEU A 224 -5.52 34.41 -8.62
CA LEU A 224 -6.05 34.13 -7.28
C LEU A 224 -7.35 33.34 -7.32
N ARG A 225 -8.26 33.65 -8.26
CA ARG A 225 -9.47 32.85 -8.48
C ARG A 225 -9.16 31.43 -8.92
N ALA A 226 -8.17 31.23 -9.80
CA ALA A 226 -7.74 29.89 -10.20
C ALA A 226 -7.19 29.10 -9.02
N LEU A 227 -6.32 29.72 -8.21
CA LEU A 227 -5.79 29.10 -6.99
C LEU A 227 -6.91 28.66 -6.05
N TYR A 228 -7.84 29.56 -5.73
CA TYR A 228 -8.98 29.26 -4.86
C TYR A 228 -9.81 28.09 -5.41
N ARG A 229 -10.18 28.12 -6.70
CA ARG A 229 -10.97 27.05 -7.33
C ARG A 229 -10.26 25.69 -7.31
N MET A 230 -8.95 25.66 -7.61
CA MET A 230 -8.16 24.42 -7.53
C MET A 230 -8.10 23.88 -6.10
N LEU A 231 -7.90 24.76 -5.11
CA LEU A 231 -7.87 24.34 -3.70
C LEU A 231 -9.23 23.82 -3.23
N CYS A 232 -10.34 24.41 -3.67
CA CYS A 232 -11.68 23.88 -3.41
C CYS A 232 -11.88 22.50 -4.03
N ALA A 233 -11.47 22.29 -5.29
CA ALA A 233 -11.55 20.99 -5.94
C ALA A 233 -10.70 19.93 -5.19
N LEU A 234 -9.48 20.29 -4.78
CA LEU A 234 -8.61 19.38 -4.01
C LEU A 234 -9.19 19.03 -2.64
N GLN A 235 -9.75 20.02 -1.93
CA GLN A 235 -10.40 19.78 -0.64
C GLN A 235 -11.54 18.78 -0.76
N LYS A 236 -12.34 18.92 -1.81
CA LYS A 236 -13.53 18.09 -2.03
C LYS A 236 -13.18 16.68 -2.49
N ASP A 237 -12.28 16.56 -3.47
CA ASP A 237 -12.11 15.34 -4.24
C ASP A 237 -10.84 14.55 -3.88
N PHE A 238 -9.84 15.15 -3.21
CA PHE A 238 -8.54 14.50 -2.96
C PHE A 238 -8.11 14.49 -1.50
N LEU A 239 -8.27 15.59 -0.78
CA LEU A 239 -7.75 15.73 0.57
C LEU A 239 -8.53 14.88 1.57
N VAL A 240 -7.79 14.18 2.41
CA VAL A 240 -8.34 13.34 3.47
C VAL A 240 -8.93 14.26 4.57
N PRO A 241 -10.25 14.19 4.87
CA PRO A 241 -10.91 15.10 5.80
C PRO A 241 -10.39 14.94 7.24
N ALA A 242 -10.47 15.99 8.06
CA ALA A 242 -9.98 15.97 9.45
C ALA A 242 -10.67 14.91 10.33
N ALA A 243 -11.92 14.55 10.02
CA ALA A 243 -12.66 13.49 10.74
C ALA A 243 -11.95 12.12 10.67
N SER A 244 -11.18 11.86 9.63
CA SER A 244 -10.39 10.63 9.47
C SER A 244 -9.29 10.47 10.52
N ARG A 245 -8.89 11.54 11.22
CA ARG A 245 -7.87 11.48 12.28
C ARG A 245 -8.24 10.49 13.39
N LEU A 246 -9.54 10.32 13.66
CA LEU A 246 -10.05 9.34 14.61
C LEU A 246 -9.69 7.90 14.23
N TYR A 247 -9.51 7.62 12.94
CA TYR A 247 -9.20 6.29 12.41
C TYR A 247 -7.72 6.08 12.09
N GLU A 248 -6.85 7.08 12.29
CA GLU A 248 -5.41 7.00 11.97
C GLU A 248 -4.72 5.73 12.48
N PRO A 249 -4.90 5.29 13.73
CA PRO A 249 -4.25 4.06 14.21
C PRO A 249 -4.73 2.79 13.48
N ALA A 250 -6.00 2.77 13.09
CA ALA A 250 -6.57 1.67 12.30
C ALA A 250 -6.05 1.72 10.86
N THR A 251 -5.99 2.91 10.25
CA THR A 251 -5.40 3.14 8.92
C THR A 251 -3.95 2.69 8.88
N ALA A 252 -3.12 3.10 9.85
CA ALA A 252 -1.72 2.70 9.93
C ALA A 252 -1.59 1.17 10.04
N SER A 253 -2.36 0.53 10.92
CA SER A 253 -2.38 -0.92 11.06
C SER A 253 -2.78 -1.63 9.75
N LEU A 254 -3.77 -1.08 9.04
CA LEU A 254 -4.26 -1.62 7.77
C LEU A 254 -3.21 -1.50 6.65
N LEU A 255 -2.58 -0.33 6.51
CA LEU A 255 -1.51 -0.10 5.53
C LEU A 255 -0.30 -1.02 5.82
N ARG A 256 0.08 -1.21 7.09
CA ARG A 256 1.13 -2.17 7.47
C ARG A 256 0.75 -3.61 7.05
N LEU A 257 -0.49 -4.04 7.28
CA LEU A 257 -0.99 -5.35 6.88
C LEU A 257 -1.05 -5.51 5.35
N MET A 258 -1.38 -4.44 4.63
CA MET A 258 -1.33 -4.41 3.16
C MET A 258 0.11 -4.59 2.65
N LEU A 259 1.10 -3.89 3.22
CA LEU A 259 2.50 -4.14 2.89
C LEU A 259 2.89 -5.60 3.16
N GLN A 260 2.49 -6.16 4.30
CA GLN A 260 2.73 -7.57 4.62
C GLN A 260 2.10 -8.54 3.60
N PHE A 261 0.94 -8.18 3.07
CA PHE A 261 0.25 -8.93 2.02
C PHE A 261 1.00 -8.84 0.66
N TYR A 262 1.56 -7.67 0.32
CA TYR A 262 2.27 -7.45 -0.96
C TYR A 262 3.77 -7.69 -0.95
N ASP A 263 4.46 -7.61 0.18
CA ASP A 263 5.90 -7.87 0.33
C ASP A 263 6.17 -8.27 1.79
N PRO A 264 5.96 -9.56 2.12
CA PRO A 264 6.08 -10.05 3.49
C PRO A 264 7.50 -9.91 4.04
N GLN A 265 8.54 -9.91 3.19
CA GLN A 265 9.92 -9.72 3.62
C GLN A 265 10.17 -8.29 4.07
N LEU A 266 9.75 -7.32 3.26
CA LEU A 266 9.89 -5.91 3.59
C LEU A 266 9.09 -5.54 4.85
N ALA A 267 7.85 -6.02 4.96
CA ALA A 267 7.05 -5.81 6.16
C ALA A 267 7.72 -6.41 7.41
N THR A 268 8.18 -7.66 7.32
CA THR A 268 8.88 -8.34 8.42
C THR A 268 10.14 -7.58 8.83
N HIS A 269 10.89 -7.04 7.87
CA HIS A 269 12.08 -6.25 8.14
C HIS A 269 11.74 -4.95 8.90
N MET A 270 10.71 -4.22 8.46
CA MET A 270 10.24 -3.01 9.17
C MET A 270 9.78 -3.33 10.60
N ASP A 271 9.02 -4.43 10.77
CA ASP A 271 8.54 -4.88 12.07
C ASP A 271 9.70 -5.28 13.01
N GLN A 272 10.72 -5.98 12.50
CA GLN A 272 11.91 -6.33 13.28
C GLN A 272 12.70 -5.11 13.77
N GLN A 273 12.69 -4.04 12.97
CA GLN A 273 13.31 -2.77 13.32
C GLN A 273 12.37 -1.82 14.08
N GLN A 274 11.15 -2.25 14.40
CA GLN A 274 10.14 -1.47 15.12
C GLN A 274 9.83 -0.13 14.45
N VAL A 275 9.79 -0.12 13.12
CA VAL A 275 9.39 1.03 12.32
C VAL A 275 7.92 0.89 11.96
N ASP A 276 7.09 1.84 12.40
CA ASP A 276 5.67 1.88 12.03
C ASP A 276 5.49 2.44 10.62
N ILE A 277 5.77 1.59 9.63
CA ILE A 277 5.64 1.95 8.21
C ILE A 277 4.19 2.32 7.82
N GLY A 278 3.21 1.83 8.57
CA GLY A 278 1.81 2.18 8.40
C GLY A 278 1.54 3.66 8.67
N ALA A 279 2.14 4.21 9.75
CA ALA A 279 2.04 5.62 10.08
C ALA A 279 2.64 6.51 8.98
N TYR A 280 3.84 6.16 8.49
CA TYR A 280 4.48 6.86 7.37
C TYR A 280 3.60 6.87 6.12
N MET A 281 3.10 5.71 5.69
CA MET A 281 2.24 5.63 4.50
C MET A 281 0.92 6.40 4.66
N SER A 282 0.36 6.42 5.87
CA SER A 282 -0.83 7.21 6.20
C SER A 282 -0.54 8.70 6.04
N GLU A 283 0.58 9.18 6.61
CA GLU A 283 1.01 10.57 6.48
C GLU A 283 1.27 10.94 5.01
N TRP A 284 2.02 10.12 4.28
CA TRP A 284 2.30 10.36 2.87
C TRP A 284 1.02 10.46 2.04
N SER A 285 0.02 9.62 2.34
CA SER A 285 -1.27 9.64 1.64
C SER A 285 -2.04 10.95 1.92
N ARG A 286 -2.05 11.42 3.18
CA ARG A 286 -2.67 12.71 3.56
C ARG A 286 -1.99 13.91 2.89
N ARG A 287 -0.69 13.82 2.66
CA ARG A 287 0.12 14.84 1.98
C ARG A 287 0.09 14.75 0.45
N LEU A 288 -0.75 13.89 -0.13
CA LEU A 288 -0.77 13.61 -1.58
C LEU A 288 0.63 13.29 -2.13
N LEU A 289 1.47 12.64 -1.32
CA LEU A 289 2.87 12.29 -1.62
C LEU A 289 3.82 13.50 -1.79
N VAL A 290 3.37 14.72 -1.43
CA VAL A 290 4.20 15.94 -1.41
C VAL A 290 5.02 15.97 -0.13
N LEU A 291 6.30 15.62 -0.24
CA LEU A 291 7.25 15.55 0.89
C LEU A 291 8.41 16.55 0.71
N GLN A 292 8.94 17.04 1.83
CA GLN A 292 10.20 17.79 1.91
C GLN A 292 10.28 19.08 1.06
N SER A 293 9.15 19.73 0.79
CA SER A 293 9.04 21.00 0.03
C SER A 293 9.77 21.03 -1.33
N ASP A 294 10.03 19.86 -1.93
CA ASP A 294 10.64 19.69 -3.24
C ASP A 294 9.54 19.57 -4.30
N TYR A 295 8.94 20.71 -4.64
CA TYR A 295 7.73 20.74 -5.47
C TYR A 295 7.96 20.19 -6.88
N ASP A 296 9.10 20.45 -7.51
CA ASP A 296 9.39 19.93 -8.86
C ASP A 296 9.44 18.39 -8.87
N THR A 297 9.96 17.77 -7.82
CA THR A 297 9.96 16.31 -7.67
C THR A 297 8.56 15.80 -7.37
N ALA A 298 7.87 16.40 -6.39
CA ALA A 298 6.53 15.97 -5.97
C ALA A 298 5.51 16.05 -7.11
N LEU A 299 5.57 17.11 -7.93
CA LEU A 299 4.68 17.29 -9.08
C LEU A 299 4.77 16.13 -10.07
N LYS A 300 5.94 15.50 -10.21
CA LYS A 300 6.07 14.37 -11.14
C LYS A 300 5.23 13.16 -10.76
N VAL A 301 4.87 13.00 -9.49
CA VAL A 301 3.92 11.97 -9.06
C VAL A 301 2.50 12.53 -9.02
N LEU A 302 2.33 13.77 -8.57
CA LEU A 302 1.03 14.41 -8.44
C LEU A 302 0.32 14.58 -9.79
N ASP A 303 1.06 14.83 -10.88
CA ASP A 303 0.54 14.83 -12.25
C ASP A 303 -0.28 13.55 -12.52
N TRP A 304 0.26 12.40 -12.14
CA TRP A 304 -0.37 11.09 -12.36
C TRP A 304 -1.55 10.82 -11.44
N VAL A 305 -1.51 11.34 -10.20
CA VAL A 305 -2.66 11.30 -9.28
C VAL A 305 -3.86 12.04 -9.89
N PHE A 306 -3.64 13.26 -10.42
CA PHE A 306 -4.72 14.03 -11.04
C PHE A 306 -5.14 13.49 -12.40
N ILE A 307 -4.22 12.91 -13.18
CA ILE A 307 -4.58 12.23 -14.43
C ILE A 307 -5.51 11.04 -14.15
N LEU A 308 -5.28 10.27 -13.09
CA LEU A 308 -6.20 9.18 -12.72
C LEU A 308 -7.53 9.71 -12.20
N GLY A 309 -7.50 10.75 -11.38
CA GLY A 309 -8.71 11.36 -10.83
C GLY A 309 -9.37 10.55 -9.71
N ASP A 310 -8.70 9.53 -9.18
CA ASP A 310 -9.21 8.69 -8.09
C ASP A 310 -8.29 8.81 -6.86
N PRO A 311 -8.73 9.43 -5.75
CA PRO A 311 -7.92 9.55 -4.54
C PRO A 311 -7.68 8.21 -3.83
N ALA A 312 -8.53 7.19 -4.05
CA ALA A 312 -8.39 5.89 -3.41
C ALA A 312 -7.10 5.17 -3.84
N ILE A 313 -6.49 5.57 -4.97
CA ILE A 313 -5.24 4.98 -5.45
C ILE A 313 -4.00 5.46 -4.69
N ILE A 314 -4.06 6.61 -4.00
CA ILE A 314 -2.89 7.26 -3.38
C ILE A 314 -2.13 6.33 -2.42
N PRO A 315 -2.79 5.62 -1.49
CA PRO A 315 -2.10 4.67 -0.61
C PRO A 315 -1.41 3.54 -1.37
N TYR A 316 -1.95 3.13 -2.53
CA TYR A 316 -1.35 2.09 -3.37
C TYR A 316 -0.13 2.61 -4.14
N ILE A 317 -0.10 3.89 -4.51
CA ILE A 317 1.10 4.55 -5.05
C ILE A 317 2.20 4.57 -3.99
N ALA A 318 1.87 4.91 -2.73
CA ALA A 318 2.82 4.87 -1.62
C ALA A 318 3.41 3.46 -1.43
N HIS A 319 2.57 2.41 -1.43
CA HIS A 319 3.03 1.02 -1.35
C HIS A 319 3.90 0.62 -2.55
N ALA A 320 3.47 0.94 -3.77
CA ALA A 320 4.21 0.61 -4.99
C ALA A 320 5.59 1.28 -5.00
N TYR A 321 5.67 2.52 -4.54
CA TYR A 321 6.94 3.24 -4.41
C TYR A 321 7.85 2.57 -3.37
N LEU A 322 7.32 2.24 -2.18
CA LEU A 322 8.08 1.56 -1.13
C LEU A 322 8.65 0.21 -1.63
N ILE A 323 7.83 -0.58 -2.32
CA ILE A 323 8.22 -1.86 -2.92
C ILE A 323 9.29 -1.68 -4.00
N THR A 324 9.20 -0.62 -4.80
CA THR A 324 10.22 -0.27 -5.81
C THR A 324 11.59 -0.08 -5.16
N HIS A 325 11.63 0.55 -3.98
CA HIS A 325 12.85 0.80 -3.21
C HIS A 325 13.17 -0.31 -2.19
N ARG A 326 12.60 -1.51 -2.33
CA ARG A 326 12.77 -2.58 -1.33
C ARG A 326 14.23 -2.94 -1.08
N GLN A 327 15.06 -3.02 -2.11
CA GLN A 327 16.46 -3.45 -1.96
C GLN A 327 17.27 -2.46 -1.10
N SER A 328 17.09 -1.16 -1.31
CA SER A 328 17.76 -0.12 -0.50
C SER A 328 17.24 -0.11 0.93
N LEU A 329 15.93 -0.33 1.13
CA LEU A 329 15.33 -0.38 2.46
C LEU A 329 15.81 -1.61 3.24
N MET A 330 15.83 -2.79 2.62
CA MET A 330 16.29 -4.03 3.24
C MET A 330 17.77 -4.00 3.63
N ALA A 331 18.58 -3.14 3.00
CA ALA A 331 19.99 -2.94 3.36
C ALA A 331 20.18 -2.14 4.67
N LEU A 332 19.16 -1.41 5.12
CA LEU A 332 19.22 -0.60 6.34
C LEU A 332 18.92 -1.46 7.57
N GLY A 333 19.97 -1.96 8.23
CA GLY A 333 19.83 -2.89 9.34
C GLY A 333 19.44 -2.29 10.70
N THR A 334 19.17 -0.99 10.80
CA THR A 334 18.87 -0.31 12.08
C THR A 334 17.59 0.52 12.01
N ARG A 335 16.85 0.56 13.13
CA ARG A 335 15.68 1.43 13.30
C ARG A 335 15.97 2.88 12.92
N GLN A 336 17.08 3.45 13.42
CA GLN A 336 17.43 4.85 13.18
C GLN A 336 17.73 5.09 11.70
N GLY A 337 18.50 4.22 11.05
CA GLY A 337 18.82 4.35 9.63
C GLY A 337 17.57 4.28 8.76
N LEU A 338 16.63 3.38 9.07
CA LEU A 338 15.35 3.28 8.38
C LEU A 338 14.48 4.52 8.61
N ALA A 339 14.31 4.96 9.86
CA ALA A 339 13.50 6.14 10.19
C ALA A 339 14.05 7.39 9.51
N GLU A 340 15.36 7.64 9.60
CA GLU A 340 15.99 8.78 8.93
C GLU A 340 15.83 8.74 7.40
N HIS A 341 15.88 7.53 6.82
CA HIS A 341 15.67 7.36 5.38
C HIS A 341 14.22 7.63 4.98
N LEU A 342 13.25 7.15 5.76
CA LEU A 342 11.82 7.37 5.52
C LEU A 342 11.41 8.83 5.76
N ASP A 343 11.94 9.47 6.80
CA ASP A 343 11.71 10.89 7.11
C ASP A 343 12.20 11.78 5.95
N LYS A 344 13.37 11.46 5.38
CA LYS A 344 13.97 12.21 4.27
C LYS A 344 13.53 11.73 2.89
N MET A 345 12.59 10.78 2.82
CA MET A 345 12.17 10.18 1.57
C MET A 345 11.54 11.24 0.66
N LYS A 346 11.91 11.18 -0.62
CA LYS A 346 11.31 11.96 -1.71
C LYS A 346 10.83 10.97 -2.76
N PHE A 347 9.69 11.28 -3.40
CA PHE A 347 9.14 10.47 -4.48
C PHE A 347 9.81 10.78 -5.82
N VAL A 348 11.06 10.34 -5.97
CA VAL A 348 11.89 10.57 -7.16
C VAL A 348 11.59 9.50 -8.20
N LEU A 349 11.05 9.91 -9.34
CA LEU A 349 10.85 9.03 -10.49
C LEU A 349 12.09 9.02 -11.39
N PRO A 350 12.49 7.86 -11.94
CA PRO A 350 13.56 7.78 -12.93
C PRO A 350 13.25 8.64 -14.17
N GLY A 351 14.29 9.26 -14.73
CA GLY A 351 14.16 10.11 -15.91
C GLY A 351 14.10 9.32 -17.22
N CYS A 352 14.67 8.11 -17.25
CA CYS A 352 14.71 7.28 -18.44
C CYS A 352 14.61 5.79 -18.12
N LYS A 353 14.40 4.97 -19.17
CA LYS A 353 14.30 3.51 -19.04
C LYS A 353 15.63 2.85 -18.64
N ALA A 354 16.77 3.49 -18.87
CA ALA A 354 18.06 2.95 -18.44
C ALA A 354 18.24 3.02 -16.91
N ASP A 355 17.61 4.00 -16.26
CA ASP A 355 17.62 4.19 -14.80
C ASP A 355 16.44 3.46 -14.12
N ALA A 356 15.82 2.52 -14.81
CA ALA A 356 14.68 1.77 -14.27
C ALA A 356 15.06 1.04 -12.99
N ILE A 357 14.22 1.16 -11.97
CA ILE A 357 14.42 0.47 -10.70
C ILE A 357 13.58 -0.81 -10.72
N ASP A 358 14.27 -1.95 -10.68
CA ASP A 358 13.63 -3.25 -10.53
C ASP A 358 13.42 -3.53 -9.03
N PRO A 359 12.17 -3.73 -8.56
CA PRO A 359 11.94 -4.16 -7.19
C PRO A 359 12.63 -5.50 -6.88
N GLY A 360 12.80 -6.40 -7.87
CA GLY A 360 13.38 -7.72 -7.65
C GLY A 360 12.45 -8.64 -6.83
N LEU A 361 11.12 -8.48 -6.99
CA LEU A 361 10.13 -9.38 -6.41
C LEU A 361 9.91 -10.58 -7.32
N VAL A 362 10.62 -11.68 -7.02
CA VAL A 362 10.47 -12.98 -7.71
C VAL A 362 10.00 -14.01 -6.69
N ASP A 363 8.71 -14.01 -6.40
CA ASP A 363 8.08 -14.83 -5.34
C ASP A 363 6.95 -15.74 -5.88
N GLY A 364 6.95 -16.02 -7.18
CA GLY A 364 6.03 -16.98 -7.82
C GLY A 364 4.66 -16.41 -8.21
N ARG A 365 4.43 -15.11 -8.04
CA ARG A 365 3.18 -14.44 -8.50
C ARG A 365 3.01 -14.54 -10.01
N ALA A 366 1.76 -14.70 -10.44
CA ALA A 366 1.39 -14.71 -11.85
C ALA A 366 1.73 -13.39 -12.56
N THR A 367 1.57 -12.27 -11.85
CA THR A 367 1.93 -10.93 -12.34
C THR A 367 2.82 -10.26 -11.30
N ALA A 368 4.12 -10.16 -11.59
CA ALA A 368 5.07 -9.43 -10.77
C ALA A 368 4.96 -7.91 -11.03
N PRO A 369 5.26 -7.06 -10.02
CA PRO A 369 5.47 -5.64 -10.25
C PRO A 369 6.52 -5.42 -11.35
N THR A 370 6.25 -4.47 -12.23
CA THR A 370 7.17 -4.11 -13.32
C THR A 370 8.26 -3.17 -12.83
N CYS A 371 9.41 -3.13 -13.51
CA CYS A 371 10.44 -2.13 -13.23
C CYS A 371 9.84 -0.72 -13.37
N VAL A 372 10.10 0.15 -12.40
CA VAL A 372 9.62 1.53 -12.42
C VAL A 372 10.65 2.39 -13.15
N TRP A 373 10.23 3.02 -14.24
CA TRP A 373 11.05 3.94 -15.04
C TRP A 373 10.31 5.24 -15.39
N SER A 374 9.05 5.35 -14.97
CA SER A 374 8.23 6.55 -15.12
C SER A 374 7.02 6.50 -14.18
N GLY A 375 6.32 7.63 -14.02
CA GLY A 375 5.11 7.68 -13.19
C GLY A 375 4.01 6.74 -13.68
N LYS A 376 3.90 6.52 -15.01
CA LYS A 376 3.00 5.50 -15.57
C LYS A 376 3.32 4.09 -15.08
N SER A 377 4.59 3.68 -15.07
CA SER A 377 4.98 2.35 -14.57
C SER A 377 4.74 2.21 -13.06
N LEU A 378 4.94 3.30 -12.29
CA LEU A 378 4.58 3.33 -10.87
C LEU A 378 3.07 3.15 -10.68
N LEU A 379 2.24 3.84 -11.47
CA LEU A 379 0.79 3.67 -11.45
C LEU A 379 0.35 2.27 -11.86
N GLN A 380 1.01 1.64 -12.84
CA GLN A 380 0.71 0.26 -13.22
C GLN A 380 0.94 -0.70 -12.05
N ASN A 381 2.01 -0.49 -11.30
CA ASN A 381 2.25 -1.25 -10.08
C ASN A 381 1.19 -0.94 -9.01
N ALA A 382 0.81 0.33 -8.81
CA ALA A 382 -0.26 0.71 -7.87
C ALA A 382 -1.61 0.08 -8.23
N ASP A 383 -2.01 0.10 -9.50
CA ASP A 383 -3.23 -0.55 -10.02
C ASP A 383 -3.17 -2.08 -9.82
N LEU A 384 -2.01 -2.70 -10.04
CA LEU A 384 -1.80 -4.11 -9.73
C LEU A 384 -2.05 -4.41 -8.25
N LEU A 385 -1.48 -3.61 -7.34
CA LEU A 385 -1.70 -3.74 -5.91
C LEU A 385 -3.18 -3.55 -5.55
N TYR A 386 -3.81 -2.51 -6.10
CA TYR A 386 -5.23 -2.24 -5.91
C TYR A 386 -6.08 -3.47 -6.29
N ARG A 387 -5.91 -4.00 -7.51
CA ARG A 387 -6.71 -5.14 -8.01
C ARG A 387 -6.59 -6.38 -7.16
N VAL A 388 -5.40 -6.71 -6.65
CA VAL A 388 -5.19 -7.92 -5.83
C VAL A 388 -5.63 -7.78 -4.38
N THR A 389 -5.90 -6.56 -3.91
CA THR A 389 -6.31 -6.29 -2.52
C THR A 389 -7.73 -6.75 -2.26
N PRO A 390 -8.05 -7.42 -1.14
CA PRO A 390 -9.43 -7.79 -0.81
C PRO A 390 -10.42 -6.60 -0.87
N LEU A 391 -11.64 -6.82 -1.36
CA LEU A 391 -12.62 -5.73 -1.55
C LEU A 391 -13.02 -5.11 -0.22
N SER A 392 -13.16 -5.93 0.81
CA SER A 392 -13.41 -5.44 2.17
C SER A 392 -12.29 -4.56 2.70
N THR A 393 -11.04 -4.87 2.36
CA THR A 393 -9.87 -4.07 2.74
C THR A 393 -9.87 -2.73 2.02
N GLN A 394 -10.16 -2.72 0.71
CA GLN A 394 -10.31 -1.48 -0.06
C GLN A 394 -11.37 -0.58 0.56
N ARG A 395 -12.59 -1.10 0.77
CA ARG A 395 -13.70 -0.35 1.37
C ARG A 395 -13.39 0.14 2.78
N MET A 396 -12.67 -0.64 3.58
CA MET A 396 -12.28 -0.21 4.91
C MET A 396 -11.25 0.92 4.85
N LEU A 397 -10.27 0.81 3.97
CA LEU A 397 -9.28 1.86 3.78
C LEU A 397 -9.95 3.16 3.32
N ASP A 398 -10.84 3.06 2.33
CA ASP A 398 -11.64 4.20 1.85
C ASP A 398 -12.44 4.83 2.98
N PHE A 399 -13.11 4.02 3.81
CA PHE A 399 -13.83 4.54 4.97
C PHE A 399 -12.92 5.21 6.00
N CYS A 400 -11.76 4.62 6.31
CA CYS A 400 -10.85 5.19 7.31
C CYS A 400 -10.25 6.52 6.84
N LEU A 401 -10.04 6.68 5.53
CA LEU A 401 -9.58 7.93 4.93
C LEU A 401 -10.73 8.92 4.74
N TYR A 402 -11.91 8.47 4.32
CA TYR A 402 -13.06 9.29 3.98
C TYR A 402 -14.32 8.82 4.75
N PRO A 403 -14.39 9.07 6.07
CA PRO A 403 -15.46 8.55 6.93
C PRO A 403 -16.85 9.13 6.61
N ASP A 404 -16.93 10.25 5.89
CA ASP A 404 -18.18 10.89 5.49
C ASP A 404 -18.97 10.04 4.47
N VAL A 405 -18.36 8.99 3.89
CA VAL A 405 -18.93 8.14 2.84
C VAL A 405 -19.70 6.92 3.41
N GLY A 406 -19.81 6.76 4.73
CA GLY A 406 -20.59 5.64 5.29
C GLY A 406 -20.76 5.61 6.80
N LEU A 407 -21.40 4.55 7.29
CA LEU A 407 -21.53 4.27 8.72
C LEU A 407 -20.95 2.88 9.02
N LEU A 408 -19.92 2.84 9.88
CA LEU A 408 -19.43 1.59 10.46
C LEU A 408 -20.19 1.24 11.74
N ARG A 409 -20.34 -0.05 11.97
CA ARG A 409 -20.88 -0.57 13.23
C ARG A 409 -19.85 -0.59 14.37
N LYS A 410 -18.56 -0.55 14.03
CA LYS A 410 -17.45 -0.58 15.00
C LYS A 410 -17.04 0.84 15.36
N THR A 411 -16.70 1.07 16.62
CA THR A 411 -16.07 2.34 17.03
C THR A 411 -14.62 2.42 16.49
N PRO A 412 -14.01 3.62 16.42
CA PRO A 412 -12.61 3.76 16.04
C PRO A 412 -11.66 2.89 16.88
N GLU A 413 -11.90 2.79 18.19
CA GLU A 413 -11.09 1.99 19.12
C GLU A 413 -11.22 0.49 18.85
N GLU A 414 -12.45 0.02 18.61
CA GLU A 414 -12.71 -1.38 18.25
C GLU A 414 -12.06 -1.74 16.91
N LEU A 415 -12.05 -0.80 15.95
CA LEU A 415 -11.42 -0.99 14.65
C LEU A 415 -9.89 -1.07 14.77
N ARG A 416 -9.31 -0.17 15.56
CA ARG A 416 -7.89 -0.21 15.91
C ARG A 416 -7.52 -1.54 16.55
N GLU A 417 -8.27 -1.96 17.57
CA GLU A 417 -8.01 -3.22 18.27
C GLU A 417 -8.15 -4.43 17.34
N TYR A 418 -9.13 -4.41 16.43
CA TYR A 418 -9.34 -5.45 15.44
C TYR A 418 -8.12 -5.63 14.52
N TYR A 419 -7.61 -4.56 13.91
CA TYR A 419 -6.46 -4.64 13.02
C TYR A 419 -5.14 -4.87 13.76
N ALA A 420 -4.98 -4.35 14.97
CA ALA A 420 -3.81 -4.61 15.80
C ALA A 420 -3.69 -6.08 16.23
N LYS A 421 -4.81 -6.79 16.43
CA LYS A 421 -4.83 -8.20 16.88
C LYS A 421 -4.76 -9.22 15.75
N THR A 422 -4.88 -8.79 14.49
CA THR A 422 -4.94 -9.69 13.34
C THR A 422 -3.55 -9.84 12.74
N PRO A 423 -3.03 -11.07 12.56
CA PRO A 423 -1.65 -11.29 12.10
C PRO A 423 -1.47 -11.09 10.59
N SER A 424 -2.54 -10.99 9.80
CA SER A 424 -2.55 -10.80 8.35
C SER A 424 -3.83 -10.08 7.94
N LEU A 425 -4.00 -9.72 6.66
CA LEU A 425 -5.26 -9.08 6.23
C LEU A 425 -6.46 -9.99 6.53
N PRO A 426 -7.54 -9.45 7.15
CA PRO A 426 -8.77 -10.19 7.32
C PRO A 426 -9.55 -10.20 6.00
N LEU A 427 -10.05 -11.38 5.63
CA LEU A 427 -10.93 -11.58 4.50
C LEU A 427 -12.37 -11.72 5.02
N GLU A 428 -13.19 -10.72 4.72
CA GLU A 428 -14.54 -10.62 5.26
C GLU A 428 -15.51 -11.53 4.50
N ARG A 429 -16.68 -11.80 5.10
CA ARG A 429 -17.71 -12.65 4.49
C ARG A 429 -18.12 -12.18 3.08
N SER A 430 -18.10 -10.87 2.83
CA SER A 430 -18.41 -10.29 1.52
C SER A 430 -17.43 -10.70 0.43
N ASP A 431 -16.14 -10.85 0.76
CA ASP A 431 -15.14 -11.29 -0.22
C ASP A 431 -15.35 -12.75 -0.61
N ILE A 432 -15.67 -13.61 0.36
CA ILE A 432 -16.01 -15.01 0.10
C ILE A 432 -17.30 -15.11 -0.72
N ALA A 433 -18.31 -14.31 -0.40
CA ALA A 433 -19.56 -14.27 -1.15
C ALA A 433 -19.32 -13.89 -2.61
N SER A 434 -18.47 -12.90 -2.88
CA SER A 434 -18.14 -12.46 -4.23
C SER A 434 -17.27 -13.47 -4.99
N ALA A 435 -16.24 -14.00 -4.36
CA ALA A 435 -15.28 -14.91 -5.00
C ALA A 435 -15.88 -16.27 -5.40
N PHE A 436 -16.85 -16.77 -4.63
CA PHE A 436 -17.47 -18.08 -4.85
C PHE A 436 -18.92 -17.98 -5.30
N ALA A 437 -19.38 -16.81 -5.74
CA ALA A 437 -20.74 -16.60 -6.22
C ALA A 437 -21.10 -17.57 -7.37
N LYS A 438 -22.33 -18.08 -7.37
CA LYS A 438 -22.83 -18.89 -8.49
C LYS A 438 -22.80 -18.08 -9.79
N ARG A 439 -22.08 -18.56 -10.81
CA ARG A 439 -21.88 -17.90 -12.12
C ARG A 439 -23.16 -17.51 -12.88
N ARG A 440 -24.36 -17.91 -12.43
CA ARG A 440 -25.63 -17.41 -12.97
C ARG A 440 -25.91 -15.94 -12.66
N ALA A 441 -25.26 -15.33 -11.67
CA ALA A 441 -25.43 -13.91 -11.31
C ALA A 441 -24.44 -12.96 -12.00
N ALA A 442 -23.42 -13.48 -12.70
CA ALA A 442 -22.35 -12.69 -13.32
C ALA A 442 -22.63 -12.33 -14.80
N ALA A 443 -23.70 -12.87 -15.40
CA ALA A 443 -24.07 -12.58 -16.78
C ALA A 443 -24.90 -11.29 -16.96
N ASP A 444 -25.38 -10.69 -15.86
CA ASP A 444 -26.27 -9.51 -15.87
C ASP A 444 -25.57 -8.21 -15.37
N GLY A 445 -24.27 -8.25 -15.07
CA GLY A 445 -23.51 -7.08 -14.60
C GLY A 445 -22.70 -6.44 -15.72
N GLY A 446 -22.92 -5.15 -15.99
CA GLY A 446 -22.27 -4.38 -17.06
C GLY A 446 -20.74 -4.33 -17.00
N GLU A 447 -20.14 -3.81 -18.07
CA GLU A 447 -18.70 -3.80 -18.43
C GLU A 447 -17.71 -3.23 -17.38
N ASP A 448 -18.17 -2.68 -16.25
CA ASP A 448 -17.34 -2.01 -15.23
C ASP A 448 -16.99 -2.86 -14.00
N GLN A 449 -17.41 -4.13 -13.92
CA GLN A 449 -17.05 -4.96 -12.76
C GLN A 449 -15.66 -5.58 -12.92
N LEU A 450 -14.75 -5.23 -12.00
CA LEU A 450 -13.45 -5.91 -11.86
C LEU A 450 -13.65 -7.43 -11.82
N PRO A 451 -12.76 -8.22 -12.45
CA PRO A 451 -12.90 -9.67 -12.49
C PRO A 451 -12.97 -10.24 -11.06
N PRO A 452 -13.79 -11.27 -10.82
CA PRO A 452 -13.93 -11.87 -9.50
C PRO A 452 -12.57 -12.35 -9.00
N ARG A 453 -12.24 -11.98 -7.76
CA ARG A 453 -10.97 -12.36 -7.12
C ARG A 453 -10.98 -13.84 -6.81
N ASN A 454 -9.96 -14.56 -7.28
CA ASN A 454 -9.80 -15.98 -7.02
C ASN A 454 -8.95 -16.19 -5.76
N TYR A 455 -9.51 -16.89 -4.78
CA TYR A 455 -8.79 -17.28 -3.56
C TYR A 455 -8.62 -18.79 -3.53
N ILE A 456 -7.44 -19.23 -3.09
CA ILE A 456 -7.20 -20.62 -2.70
C ILE A 456 -7.56 -20.73 -1.22
N ILE A 457 -8.53 -21.59 -0.92
CA ILE A 457 -8.96 -21.80 0.47
C ILE A 457 -8.00 -22.78 1.13
N VAL A 458 -7.36 -22.36 2.20
CA VAL A 458 -6.50 -23.24 3.00
C VAL A 458 -7.33 -23.72 4.18
N ASP A 459 -7.96 -24.88 4.01
CA ASP A 459 -8.89 -25.42 5.01
C ASP A 459 -8.11 -26.12 6.13
N CYS A 460 -8.11 -25.48 7.30
CA CYS A 460 -7.40 -25.92 8.49
C CYS A 460 -8.32 -26.72 9.44
N ARG A 461 -9.55 -27.07 9.02
CA ARG A 461 -10.44 -27.95 9.78
C ARG A 461 -10.02 -29.42 9.62
N SER A 462 -10.61 -30.32 10.41
CA SER A 462 -10.36 -31.76 10.23
C SER A 462 -10.76 -32.24 8.85
N GLN A 463 -10.14 -33.35 8.44
CA GLN A 463 -10.49 -34.09 7.25
C GLN A 463 -11.99 -34.43 7.19
N VAL A 464 -12.60 -34.85 8.31
CA VAL A 464 -14.04 -35.15 8.37
C VAL A 464 -14.88 -33.93 8.01
N SER A 465 -14.55 -32.75 8.57
CA SER A 465 -15.27 -31.50 8.28
C SER A 465 -15.06 -31.04 6.83
N PHE A 466 -13.87 -31.26 6.27
CA PHE A 466 -13.51 -30.93 4.89
C PHE A 466 -14.21 -31.82 3.86
N GLU A 467 -14.32 -33.11 4.14
CA GLU A 467 -15.03 -34.06 3.29
C GLU A 467 -16.54 -33.88 3.37
N TYR A 468 -17.07 -33.47 4.53
CA TYR A 468 -18.48 -33.19 4.70
C TYR A 468 -18.94 -32.02 3.82
N ALA A 469 -18.21 -30.88 3.86
CA ALA A 469 -18.42 -29.76 2.97
C ALA A 469 -17.17 -28.86 2.88
N ARG A 470 -16.83 -28.42 1.68
CA ARG A 470 -15.71 -27.50 1.42
C ARG A 470 -15.99 -26.57 0.24
N LEU A 471 -15.23 -25.48 0.16
CA LEU A 471 -15.24 -24.62 -1.01
C LEU A 471 -14.43 -25.25 -2.17
N PRO A 472 -14.74 -24.92 -3.44
CA PRO A 472 -14.17 -25.63 -4.58
C PRO A 472 -12.64 -25.55 -4.71
N THR A 473 -12.03 -24.45 -4.30
CA THR A 473 -10.56 -24.22 -4.38
C THR A 473 -9.84 -24.65 -3.11
N ALA A 474 -10.50 -25.42 -2.23
CA ALA A 474 -9.96 -25.74 -0.91
C ALA A 474 -8.87 -26.82 -0.95
N VAL A 475 -7.74 -26.51 -0.32
CA VAL A 475 -6.64 -27.43 -0.01
C VAL A 475 -6.71 -27.77 1.48
N LEU A 476 -6.76 -29.07 1.79
CA LEU A 476 -6.78 -29.55 3.18
C LEU A 476 -5.37 -29.51 3.78
N VAL A 477 -5.23 -28.76 4.88
CA VAL A 477 -4.01 -28.75 5.70
C VAL A 477 -4.27 -29.08 7.16
N GLY A 478 -5.53 -29.05 7.61
CA GLY A 478 -5.88 -29.26 9.03
C GLY A 478 -5.66 -30.67 9.56
N ASP A 479 -5.42 -31.66 8.70
CA ASP A 479 -5.02 -33.03 9.05
C ASP A 479 -3.55 -33.15 9.48
N VAL A 480 -2.71 -32.20 9.07
CA VAL A 480 -1.27 -32.14 9.39
C VAL A 480 -0.88 -30.90 10.19
N LEU A 481 -1.80 -29.96 10.40
CA LEU A 481 -1.49 -28.69 11.05
C LEU A 481 -1.33 -28.88 12.57
N GLY A 482 -0.21 -28.39 13.09
CA GLY A 482 0.15 -28.44 14.51
C GLY A 482 1.06 -27.28 14.92
N PHE A 483 1.35 -27.15 16.22
CA PHE A 483 2.21 -26.09 16.74
C PHE A 483 3.71 -26.36 16.56
N ASP A 484 4.08 -27.62 16.35
CA ASP A 484 5.46 -28.02 16.10
C ASP A 484 5.92 -27.67 14.68
N GLN A 485 7.24 -27.51 14.54
CA GLN A 485 7.84 -27.03 13.30
C GLN A 485 7.69 -28.03 12.15
N GLU A 486 7.67 -29.33 12.44
CA GLU A 486 7.55 -30.38 11.41
C GLU A 486 6.16 -30.35 10.77
N ASN A 487 5.12 -30.25 11.58
CA ASN A 487 3.73 -30.09 11.12
C ASN A 487 3.51 -28.78 10.33
N LEU A 488 4.08 -27.66 10.80
CA LEU A 488 4.02 -26.39 10.05
C LEU A 488 4.75 -26.48 8.70
N ALA A 489 5.89 -27.17 8.65
CA ALA A 489 6.65 -27.38 7.41
C ALA A 489 5.92 -28.32 6.45
N GLU A 490 5.26 -29.37 6.95
CA GLU A 490 4.41 -30.26 6.17
C GLU A 490 3.23 -29.50 5.55
N ALA A 491 2.51 -28.73 6.36
CA ALA A 491 1.41 -27.89 5.90
C ALA A 491 1.87 -26.89 4.82
N MET A 492 3.03 -26.27 5.00
CA MET A 492 3.61 -25.38 3.99
C MET A 492 3.94 -26.13 2.69
N ARG A 493 4.53 -27.33 2.76
CA ARG A 493 4.91 -28.11 1.57
C ARG A 493 3.69 -28.40 0.67
N ARG A 494 2.52 -28.62 1.27
CA ARG A 494 1.25 -28.79 0.54
C ARG A 494 0.77 -27.52 -0.17
N LEU A 495 1.21 -26.36 0.30
CA LEU A 495 0.84 -25.04 -0.23
C LEU A 495 1.88 -24.46 -1.19
N GLU A 496 3.06 -25.08 -1.34
CA GLU A 496 4.14 -24.49 -2.14
C GLU A 496 3.75 -24.31 -3.63
N SER A 497 2.95 -25.22 -4.18
CA SER A 497 2.38 -25.10 -5.53
C SER A 497 1.40 -23.93 -5.69
N CYS A 498 0.90 -23.41 -4.57
CA CYS A 498 -0.03 -22.29 -4.49
C CYS A 498 0.69 -20.95 -4.28
N ARG A 499 2.03 -20.94 -4.21
CA ARG A 499 2.80 -19.71 -4.02
C ARG A 499 2.47 -18.67 -5.10
N GLY A 500 2.37 -17.42 -4.67
CA GLY A 500 2.01 -16.30 -5.55
C GLY A 500 0.50 -16.13 -5.82
N HIS A 501 -0.35 -17.03 -5.31
CA HIS A 501 -1.81 -16.89 -5.35
C HIS A 501 -2.37 -16.42 -4.00
N PRO A 502 -3.46 -15.63 -3.98
CA PRO A 502 -4.11 -15.24 -2.74
C PRO A 502 -4.62 -16.42 -1.94
N LEU A 503 -4.08 -16.60 -0.72
CA LEU A 503 -4.48 -17.64 0.21
C LEU A 503 -5.49 -17.09 1.22
N ALA A 504 -6.54 -17.87 1.48
CA ALA A 504 -7.52 -17.58 2.52
C ALA A 504 -7.51 -18.70 3.56
N LEU A 505 -6.89 -18.45 4.72
CA LEU A 505 -6.80 -19.42 5.81
C LEU A 505 -8.18 -19.57 6.49
N PHE A 506 -8.69 -20.81 6.49
CA PHE A 506 -10.01 -21.18 7.00
C PHE A 506 -9.89 -22.01 8.27
N GLY A 507 -10.45 -21.50 9.36
CA GLY A 507 -10.82 -22.30 10.52
C GLY A 507 -12.25 -22.82 10.47
N THR A 508 -12.72 -23.42 11.55
CA THR A 508 -14.12 -23.69 11.84
C THR A 508 -14.93 -22.40 11.98
N GLY A 509 -14.31 -21.33 12.48
CA GLY A 509 -15.00 -20.06 12.79
C GLY A 509 -15.71 -20.05 14.14
N ARG A 510 -15.40 -21.01 15.01
CA ARG A 510 -15.89 -21.05 16.39
C ARG A 510 -14.93 -20.29 17.31
N PRO A 511 -15.41 -19.79 18.45
CA PRO A 511 -14.56 -19.11 19.43
C PRO A 511 -13.73 -20.13 20.25
N ILE A 512 -12.97 -20.98 19.56
CA ILE A 512 -12.04 -21.96 20.16
C ILE A 512 -10.67 -21.30 20.18
N VAL A 513 -10.19 -20.97 21.37
CA VAL A 513 -8.97 -20.15 21.57
C VAL A 513 -7.75 -20.81 20.93
N GLU A 514 -7.63 -22.13 21.09
CA GLU A 514 -6.51 -22.95 20.60
C GLU A 514 -6.46 -22.95 19.07
N GLU A 515 -7.61 -23.13 18.42
CA GLU A 515 -7.72 -23.11 16.96
C GLU A 515 -7.40 -21.72 16.41
N VAL A 516 -7.95 -20.67 17.02
CA VAL A 516 -7.66 -19.28 16.64
C VAL A 516 -6.17 -19.00 16.77
N ASN A 517 -5.53 -19.42 17.86
CA ASN A 517 -4.10 -19.24 18.06
C ASN A 517 -3.27 -20.04 17.05
N LEU A 518 -3.64 -21.29 16.76
CA LEU A 518 -2.96 -22.11 15.77
C LEU A 518 -3.02 -21.48 14.37
N LEU A 519 -4.18 -20.97 13.96
CA LEU A 519 -4.32 -20.23 12.69
C LEU A 519 -3.43 -18.99 12.64
N LYS A 520 -3.35 -18.23 13.74
CA LYS A 520 -2.46 -17.07 13.82
C LYS A 520 -0.99 -17.48 13.72
N VAL A 521 -0.58 -18.52 14.43
CA VAL A 521 0.80 -19.06 14.37
C VAL A 521 1.12 -19.53 12.95
N PHE A 522 0.19 -20.21 12.30
CA PHE A 522 0.39 -20.69 10.93
C PHE A 522 0.49 -19.54 9.92
N ALA A 523 -0.37 -18.52 10.01
CA ALA A 523 -0.28 -17.32 9.19
C ALA A 523 1.09 -16.62 9.36
N LEU A 524 1.52 -16.41 10.60
CA LEU A 524 2.81 -15.80 10.91
C LEU A 524 3.98 -16.67 10.43
N TYR A 525 3.85 -18.01 10.46
CA TYR A 525 4.85 -18.91 9.91
C TYR A 525 4.98 -18.74 8.39
N LEU A 526 3.86 -18.75 7.65
CA LEU A 526 3.87 -18.53 6.21
C LEU A 526 4.48 -17.17 5.84
N ILE A 527 4.09 -16.11 6.55
CA ILE A 527 4.52 -14.74 6.26
C ILE A 527 5.97 -14.50 6.69
N ASN A 528 6.28 -14.66 7.98
CA ASN A 528 7.56 -14.20 8.55
C ASN A 528 8.70 -15.19 8.32
N ARG A 529 8.41 -16.49 8.19
CA ARG A 529 9.45 -17.51 7.97
C ARG A 529 9.59 -17.89 6.51
N GLN A 530 8.48 -17.99 5.78
CA GLN A 530 8.46 -18.51 4.41
C GLN A 530 8.28 -17.42 3.35
N ALA A 531 8.11 -16.16 3.77
CA ALA A 531 7.89 -15.02 2.89
C ALA A 531 6.75 -15.28 1.87
N PHE A 532 5.70 -15.97 2.31
CA PHE A 532 4.59 -16.36 1.44
C PHE A 532 3.71 -15.13 1.20
N PRO A 533 3.55 -14.67 -0.04
CA PRO A 533 2.76 -13.48 -0.35
C PRO A 533 1.26 -13.75 -0.30
N PHE A 534 0.47 -12.69 -0.23
CA PHE A 534 -0.99 -12.74 -0.37
C PHE A 534 -1.72 -13.65 0.64
N VAL A 535 -1.20 -13.75 1.86
CA VAL A 535 -1.83 -14.55 2.94
C VAL A 535 -2.90 -13.71 3.66
N CYS A 536 -4.13 -14.21 3.66
CA CYS A 536 -5.26 -13.66 4.42
C CYS A 536 -5.81 -14.68 5.43
N ILE A 537 -6.44 -14.19 6.50
CA ILE A 537 -7.23 -15.02 7.44
C ILE A 537 -8.70 -14.68 7.27
N VAL A 538 -9.57 -15.69 7.35
CA VAL A 538 -11.02 -15.49 7.36
C VAL A 538 -11.50 -15.56 8.81
N PRO A 539 -11.76 -14.44 9.50
CA PRO A 539 -11.92 -14.43 10.96
C PRO A 539 -13.10 -15.27 11.45
N GLY A 540 -14.17 -15.35 10.65
CA GLY A 540 -15.33 -16.18 10.95
C GLY A 540 -15.28 -17.59 10.37
N GLY A 541 -14.15 -18.00 9.78
CA GLY A 541 -13.88 -19.33 9.23
C GLY A 541 -14.99 -19.88 8.32
N PHE A 542 -15.15 -21.20 8.31
CA PHE A 542 -16.23 -21.87 7.58
C PHE A 542 -17.62 -21.52 8.11
N LYS A 543 -17.76 -21.15 9.40
CA LYS A 543 -19.06 -20.77 9.97
C LYS A 543 -19.73 -19.61 9.22
N THR A 544 -18.97 -18.65 8.69
CA THR A 544 -19.55 -17.52 7.93
C THR A 544 -20.00 -17.90 6.53
N THR A 545 -19.56 -19.05 6.00
CA THR A 545 -19.99 -19.55 4.69
C THR A 545 -21.29 -20.32 4.77
N ILE A 546 -21.62 -20.96 5.91
CA ILE A 546 -22.85 -21.75 6.09
C ILE A 546 -24.12 -21.00 5.65
N PRO A 547 -24.37 -19.74 6.06
CA PRO A 547 -25.55 -19.04 5.60
C PRO A 547 -25.52 -18.75 4.09
N LEU A 548 -24.34 -18.48 3.51
CA LEU A 548 -24.19 -18.30 2.06
C LEU A 548 -24.50 -19.58 1.27
N LEU A 549 -24.14 -20.74 1.82
CA LEU A 549 -24.43 -22.05 1.24
C LEU A 549 -25.93 -22.38 1.31
N ARG A 550 -26.54 -22.15 2.48
CA ARG A 550 -27.97 -22.35 2.71
C ARG A 550 -28.82 -21.46 1.82
N ASP A 551 -28.42 -20.21 1.66
CA ASP A 551 -29.12 -19.24 0.83
C ASP A 551 -28.70 -19.36 -0.65
N HIS A 552 -27.91 -20.40 -1.01
CA HIS A 552 -27.44 -20.71 -2.36
C HIS A 552 -26.69 -19.59 -3.08
N VAL A 553 -26.07 -18.67 -2.33
CA VAL A 553 -25.29 -17.55 -2.84
C VAL A 553 -23.97 -18.02 -3.47
N ILE A 554 -23.32 -19.00 -2.84
CA ILE A 554 -22.01 -19.51 -3.26
C ILE A 554 -22.04 -21.00 -3.64
N ASP A 555 -21.03 -21.42 -4.41
CA ASP A 555 -20.78 -22.82 -4.74
C ASP A 555 -19.92 -23.52 -3.68
N ALA A 556 -20.18 -24.83 -3.50
CA ALA A 556 -19.40 -25.71 -2.63
C ALA A 556 -19.44 -27.16 -3.09
N ILE A 557 -18.44 -27.93 -2.67
CA ILE A 557 -18.38 -29.37 -2.79
C ILE A 557 -18.98 -29.95 -1.50
N LEU A 558 -20.06 -30.71 -1.63
CA LEU A 558 -20.82 -31.28 -0.51
C LEU A 558 -20.81 -32.80 -0.58
N SER A 559 -20.66 -33.45 0.58
CA SER A 559 -20.95 -34.88 0.71
C SER A 559 -22.44 -35.17 0.43
N PRO A 560 -22.81 -36.43 0.11
CA PRO A 560 -24.22 -36.80 -0.06
C PRO A 560 -25.09 -36.45 1.15
N ALA A 561 -24.55 -36.65 2.36
CA ALA A 561 -25.21 -36.31 3.62
C ALA A 561 -25.41 -34.80 3.78
N ALA A 562 -24.37 -33.99 3.52
CA ALA A 562 -24.46 -32.54 3.55
C ALA A 562 -25.45 -31.99 2.50
N ALA A 563 -25.45 -32.55 1.29
CA ALA A 563 -26.39 -32.17 0.23
C ALA A 563 -27.84 -32.53 0.58
N ALA A 564 -28.08 -33.66 1.25
CA ALA A 564 -29.40 -34.01 1.77
C ALA A 564 -29.84 -33.06 2.90
N ALA A 565 -28.95 -32.76 3.85
CA ALA A 565 -29.22 -31.83 4.94
C ALA A 565 -29.55 -30.42 4.44
N LEU A 566 -28.83 -29.93 3.43
CA LEU A 566 -29.06 -28.62 2.83
C LEU A 566 -30.42 -28.52 2.13
N ARG A 567 -30.83 -29.58 1.42
CA ARG A 567 -32.13 -29.65 0.72
C ARG A 567 -33.32 -29.71 1.69
N ASN A 568 -33.13 -30.32 2.85
CA ASN A 568 -34.17 -30.53 3.84
C ASN A 568 -34.26 -29.40 4.90
N ALA A 569 -33.37 -28.40 4.83
CA ALA A 569 -33.38 -27.28 5.77
C ALA A 569 -34.59 -26.37 5.51
N PRO A 570 -35.51 -26.15 6.49
CA PRO A 570 -36.67 -25.30 6.29
C PRO A 570 -36.23 -23.85 6.05
N SER A 571 -36.81 -23.20 5.05
CA SER A 571 -36.49 -21.83 4.59
C SER A 571 -36.82 -20.70 5.59
N LYS A 572 -37.24 -21.02 6.82
CA LYS A 572 -37.60 -20.03 7.85
C LYS A 572 -36.46 -19.80 8.83
N ARG A 573 -36.28 -18.53 9.24
CA ARG A 573 -35.35 -18.00 10.27
C ARG A 573 -35.59 -18.57 11.69
N GLY A 574 -35.95 -19.83 11.84
CA GLY A 574 -35.96 -20.55 13.11
C GLY A 574 -34.62 -21.23 13.30
N THR A 575 -34.03 -21.05 14.47
CA THR A 575 -32.87 -21.74 15.01
C THR A 575 -33.06 -23.27 15.00
N SER A 576 -32.95 -23.90 13.83
CA SER A 576 -32.63 -25.32 13.75
C SER A 576 -31.12 -25.42 13.66
N SER A 577 -30.52 -25.86 14.77
CA SER A 577 -29.12 -26.26 14.85
C SER A 577 -28.93 -27.46 13.95
N ILE A 578 -28.67 -27.23 12.65
CA ILE A 578 -28.14 -28.29 11.80
C ILE A 578 -26.80 -28.69 12.41
N ASP A 579 -26.59 -29.99 12.54
CA ASP A 579 -25.46 -30.62 13.24
C ASP A 579 -24.10 -30.47 12.51
N TRP A 580 -23.90 -29.35 11.81
CA TRP A 580 -22.55 -28.84 11.49
C TRP A 580 -21.73 -28.62 12.78
N GLY A 581 -22.46 -28.45 13.90
CA GLY A 581 -22.04 -28.38 15.29
C GLY A 581 -21.14 -29.53 15.74
N GLN A 582 -21.67 -30.74 15.82
CA GLN A 582 -21.01 -31.79 16.59
C GLN A 582 -19.79 -32.38 15.87
N GLN A 583 -19.80 -32.52 14.54
CA GLN A 583 -18.69 -33.14 13.80
C GLN A 583 -17.40 -32.30 13.73
N ALA A 584 -17.48 -30.98 13.87
CA ALA A 584 -16.28 -30.14 14.02
C ALA A 584 -15.73 -30.15 15.46
N SER A 585 -16.53 -30.59 16.45
CA SER A 585 -16.10 -30.74 17.85
C SER A 585 -15.02 -31.82 18.00
N ASP A 586 -15.08 -32.87 17.18
CA ASP A 586 -14.08 -33.94 17.17
C ASP A 586 -12.68 -33.44 16.76
N THR A 587 -12.63 -32.37 15.95
CA THR A 587 -11.38 -31.66 15.59
C THR A 587 -10.81 -30.90 16.78
N ALA A 588 -11.69 -30.22 17.53
CA ALA A 588 -11.31 -29.47 18.73
C ALA A 588 -10.78 -30.41 19.83
N HIS A 589 -11.38 -31.59 19.98
CA HIS A 589 -10.88 -32.62 20.89
C HIS A 589 -9.53 -33.19 20.46
N THR A 590 -9.28 -33.36 19.16
CA THR A 590 -7.99 -33.81 18.62
C THR A 590 -6.89 -32.77 18.84
N ILE A 591 -7.18 -31.48 18.59
CA ILE A 591 -6.25 -30.36 18.83
C ILE A 591 -5.96 -30.19 20.33
N SER A 592 -6.98 -30.29 21.19
CA SER A 592 -6.84 -30.20 22.65
C SER A 592 -6.04 -31.39 23.22
N ALA A 593 -6.23 -32.60 22.67
CA ALA A 593 -5.45 -33.78 23.03
C ALA A 593 -3.96 -33.66 22.62
N ALA A 594 -3.68 -33.14 21.41
CA ALA A 594 -2.31 -32.89 20.97
C ALA A 594 -1.61 -31.83 21.84
N LEU A 595 -2.33 -30.78 22.27
CA LEU A 595 -1.82 -29.72 23.15
C LEU A 595 -1.51 -30.19 24.58
N SER A 596 -2.25 -31.17 25.08
CA SER A 596 -1.96 -31.81 26.36
C SER A 596 -0.56 -32.45 26.35
N GLY A 597 -0.14 -33.01 25.21
CA GLY A 597 1.23 -33.52 25.01
C GLY A 597 2.30 -32.43 24.81
N VAL A 598 1.93 -31.24 24.29
CA VAL A 598 2.87 -30.12 24.07
C VAL A 598 3.13 -29.32 25.35
N SER A 599 2.17 -29.24 26.28
CA SER A 599 2.37 -28.64 27.61
C SER A 599 3.50 -29.35 28.39
N ASP A 600 3.58 -30.66 28.26
CA ASP A 600 4.65 -31.50 28.83
C ASP A 600 6.01 -31.26 28.13
N TYR A 601 5.99 -30.93 26.84
CA TYR A 601 7.18 -30.62 26.05
C TYR A 601 7.72 -29.20 26.33
N LEU A 602 6.85 -28.20 26.47
CA LEU A 602 7.22 -26.84 26.86
C LEU A 602 7.80 -26.81 28.28
N SER A 603 7.21 -27.58 29.21
CA SER A 603 7.75 -27.78 30.56
C SER A 603 9.15 -28.41 30.55
N LYS A 604 9.43 -29.35 29.62
CA LYS A 604 10.77 -29.92 29.41
C LYS A 604 11.75 -28.92 28.81
N ILE A 605 11.34 -28.11 27.82
CA ILE A 605 12.21 -27.10 27.20
C ILE A 605 12.55 -25.98 28.18
N GLU A 606 11.61 -25.55 29.02
CA GLU A 606 11.87 -24.57 30.08
C GLU A 606 12.83 -25.11 31.13
N GLY A 607 12.69 -26.38 31.53
CA GLY A 607 13.65 -27.08 32.38
C GLY A 607 15.06 -27.16 31.78
N GLU A 608 15.17 -27.48 30.49
CA GLU A 608 16.45 -27.55 29.78
C GLU A 608 17.12 -26.18 29.56
N ARG A 609 16.35 -25.13 29.21
CA ARG A 609 16.86 -23.77 29.07
C ARG A 609 17.33 -23.20 30.42
N CYS A 610 16.61 -23.47 31.50
CA CYS A 610 17.00 -23.06 32.85
C CYS A 610 18.28 -23.79 33.30
N GLY A 611 18.38 -25.11 33.02
CA GLY A 611 19.59 -25.90 33.28
C GLY A 611 20.81 -25.49 32.44
N ARG A 612 20.64 -25.05 31.19
CA ARG A 612 21.74 -24.50 30.36
C ARG A 612 22.19 -23.12 30.83
N ARG A 613 21.27 -22.25 31.26
CA ARG A 613 21.59 -20.93 31.85
C ARG A 613 22.35 -21.06 33.18
N LEU A 614 21.92 -21.97 34.07
CA LEU A 614 22.61 -22.22 35.35
C LEU A 614 24.02 -22.78 35.16
N ARG A 615 24.22 -23.69 34.18
CA ARG A 615 25.55 -24.22 33.84
C ARG A 615 26.47 -23.16 33.20
N SER A 616 25.92 -22.30 32.34
CA SER A 616 26.65 -21.16 31.75
C SER A 616 27.09 -20.14 32.81
N CYS A 617 26.21 -19.81 33.76
CA CYS A 617 26.54 -18.91 34.88
C CYS A 617 27.56 -19.52 35.85
N ALA A 618 27.48 -20.82 36.14
CA ALA A 618 28.49 -21.53 36.95
C ALA A 618 29.86 -21.60 36.28
N HIS A 619 29.90 -21.75 34.94
CA HIS A 619 31.15 -21.76 34.17
C HIS A 619 31.79 -20.37 34.08
N ARG A 620 30.99 -19.28 33.98
CA ARG A 620 31.50 -17.90 34.06
C ARG A 620 32.02 -17.54 35.46
N ARG A 621 31.37 -17.98 36.55
CA ARG A 621 31.89 -17.74 37.92
C ARG A 621 33.20 -18.47 38.21
N ARG A 622 33.43 -19.67 37.66
CA ARG A 622 34.71 -20.39 37.80
C ARG A 622 35.87 -19.78 37.00
N LYS A 623 35.60 -19.09 35.89
CA LYS A 623 36.66 -18.39 35.11
C LYS A 623 37.09 -17.06 35.73
N VAL A 624 36.24 -16.39 36.50
CA VAL A 624 36.57 -15.13 37.18
C VAL A 624 37.48 -15.33 38.41
N TRP A 625 37.52 -16.54 38.99
CA TRP A 625 38.35 -16.86 40.16
C TRP A 625 39.72 -17.49 39.86
N ARG A 626 40.12 -17.57 38.59
CA ARG A 626 41.47 -18.00 38.19
C ARG A 626 42.15 -16.94 37.33
N ARG A 627 42.58 -15.84 37.96
CA ARG A 627 43.74 -15.06 37.48
C ARG A 627 44.96 -15.50 38.30
N PRO A 628 46.12 -15.75 37.66
CA PRO A 628 47.32 -16.15 38.35
C PRO A 628 47.94 -14.95 39.07
N ALA A 629 48.32 -15.14 40.33
CA ALA A 629 49.08 -14.18 41.10
C ALA A 629 50.44 -13.93 40.43
N ARG A 630 50.67 -12.68 39.99
CA ARG A 630 52.01 -12.11 39.87
C ARG A 630 52.08 -10.93 40.82
N GLY A 631 52.79 -11.12 41.92
CA GLY A 631 53.27 -10.09 42.82
C GLY A 631 54.78 -10.30 42.99
N ALA A 632 55.53 -9.20 42.87
CA ALA A 632 56.98 -9.11 42.97
C ALA A 632 57.49 -9.29 44.41
N GLY A 633 58.78 -9.63 44.54
CA GLY A 633 59.56 -9.49 45.78
C GLY A 633 60.78 -10.41 45.82
N GLY A 634 61.94 -9.89 45.39
CA GLY A 634 63.25 -10.57 45.40
C GLY A 634 64.14 -10.09 44.27
#